data_AF-A0A3D5M695-F1
#
_entry.id   AF-A0A3D5M695-F1
#
_cell.length_a   1.000
_cell.length_b   1.000
_cell.length_c   1.000
_cell.angle_alpha   90.00
_cell.angle_beta   90.00
_cell.angle_gamma   90.00
#
_symmetry.space_group_name_H-M   'P 1'
#
loop_
_entity.id
_entity.type
_entity.pdbx_description
1 polymer ?
#
loop_
_entity_poly.entity_id
_entity_poly.type
_entity_poly.pdbx_seq_one_letter_code
_entity_poly.pdbx_strand_id
1 'polypeptide(L)'
;MQQSRCRWTAIHFILVLLMGTVWGLSLEAQVVPQPKAGDPLNTLNASQLERFLLGKTQFLRSFSEPEGLGPGFNQDSCASCHAVPIGGTSPITVTRFGTADKGAPFDPMDAEGGSLLQANAISTECLEVVPATATIIADRITPSILGAGLVEAIDNADIEALQASGGTVHWVPVLEDPTAPLTVGRFGWKAQLATLMSFSGDATLMEMGITNSILPLENAPNGDTTLLPLCDSVADPEEPMDNGVPYLDRITDFQKFLAPAPQTPRSGMAGETIFNDIGCADCHHPQFTTGVSAEPGLTGIDLKPYSDFLLHDMGALGDGIAQGDALEVEMKTPPLWGLRIRGQLLHDGRVLVQTLYQGVNDSVNWHFGEAFASSQAWNNLTKGEQDKVVAFLDSLGRAEYDTDGNNFIDESDLNGFSACWTGDAPGSFDADSPCAIHDLDQDGDVDSIDLEGLEQVFLGTVEDCDLNGTWDLIEILTQGGDIDGNGVLDACESPLFRRADSNLDSTVDISDAVSLLGALFSGNAPPSCFDASDCNDDGALDIGDAIFLLSFLFSSGTEIPAPGAQSCGQDPTPDGLDCLSPNSCP
;
A
#
# COMPACT_ATOMS: atom_id res chain seq x y z
N MET A 1 36.59 -3.26 79.58
CA MET A 1 35.29 -3.39 78.88
C MET A 1 35.42 -2.62 77.57
N GLN A 2 35.10 -3.30 76.46
CA GLN A 2 34.84 -2.87 75.06
C GLN A 2 34.84 -1.34 74.80
N GLN A 3 35.47 -0.77 73.77
CA GLN A 3 35.44 -1.14 72.34
C GLN A 3 36.71 -0.67 71.59
N SER A 4 37.10 -1.47 70.59
CA SER A 4 38.26 -1.34 69.70
C SER A 4 38.08 -0.26 68.61
N ARG A 5 39.10 0.60 68.47
CA ARG A 5 39.35 1.49 67.32
C ARG A 5 40.29 0.79 66.33
N CYS A 6 39.96 0.76 65.03
CA CYS A 6 40.88 0.43 63.93
C CYS A 6 40.48 1.28 62.71
N ARG A 7 41.17 2.38 62.40
CA ARG A 7 42.34 2.54 61.50
C ARG A 7 42.09 2.09 60.05
N TRP A 8 41.98 3.10 59.19
CA TRP A 8 41.91 3.02 57.73
C TRP A 8 43.28 2.66 57.12
N THR A 9 43.29 1.72 56.19
CA THR A 9 44.40 1.45 55.25
C THR A 9 43.89 1.66 53.82
N ALA A 10 44.59 2.53 53.08
CA ALA A 10 44.32 2.86 51.69
C ALA A 10 44.82 1.75 50.75
N ILE A 11 43.99 1.34 49.78
CA ILE A 11 44.35 0.45 48.68
C ILE A 11 44.49 1.32 47.42
N HIS A 12 45.65 1.30 46.78
CA HIS A 12 45.91 1.93 45.48
C HIS A 12 45.42 1.00 44.36
N PHE A 13 44.49 1.47 43.53
CA PHE A 13 44.18 0.87 42.24
C PHE A 13 44.92 1.62 41.14
N ILE A 14 45.73 0.90 40.36
CA ILE A 14 46.40 1.38 39.16
C ILE A 14 45.39 1.30 38.00
N LEU A 15 45.09 2.43 37.38
CA LEU A 15 44.20 2.54 36.22
C LEU A 15 45.07 2.51 34.95
N VAL A 16 44.97 1.45 34.17
CA VAL A 16 45.61 1.33 32.84
C VAL A 16 44.68 1.99 31.83
N LEU A 17 45.18 3.05 31.17
CA LEU A 17 44.49 3.75 30.09
C LEU A 17 44.57 2.90 28.80
N LEU A 18 43.46 2.31 28.38
CA LEU A 18 43.29 1.78 27.02
C LEU A 18 42.57 2.85 26.19
N MET A 19 43.31 3.50 25.29
CA MET A 19 42.73 4.36 24.25
C MET A 19 42.06 3.45 23.21
N GLY A 20 40.76 3.22 23.34
CA GLY A 20 39.94 2.65 22.29
C GLY A 20 39.52 3.75 21.32
N THR A 21 39.99 3.67 20.08
CA THR A 21 39.42 4.42 18.95
C THR A 21 37.99 3.92 18.74
N VAL A 22 37.01 4.75 19.08
CA VAL A 22 35.62 4.54 18.66
C VAL A 22 35.57 4.89 17.18
N TRP A 23 35.55 3.87 16.33
CA TRP A 23 35.12 4.02 14.96
C TRP A 23 33.63 4.34 15.04
N GLY A 24 33.25 5.56 14.67
CA GLY A 24 31.86 5.89 14.46
C GLY A 24 31.40 5.07 13.27
N LEU A 25 30.64 4.01 13.53
CA LEU A 25 29.75 3.44 12.53
C LEU A 25 28.75 4.56 12.21
N SER A 26 28.82 5.10 10.99
CA SER A 26 27.63 5.73 10.43
C SER A 26 26.59 4.62 10.34
N LEU A 27 25.48 4.75 11.08
CA LEU A 27 24.28 4.05 10.66
C LEU A 27 23.90 4.72 9.34
N GLU A 28 24.16 4.06 8.21
CA GLU A 28 23.37 4.30 7.02
C GLU A 28 21.91 4.06 7.40
N ALA A 29 21.04 5.02 7.08
CA ALA A 29 19.63 4.87 7.36
C ALA A 29 19.12 3.77 6.44
N GLN A 30 18.70 2.64 7.03
CA GLN A 30 18.05 1.57 6.28
C GLN A 30 16.87 2.16 5.50
N VAL A 31 16.85 1.97 4.18
CA VAL A 31 15.73 2.40 3.35
C VAL A 31 14.61 1.40 3.55
N VAL A 32 13.49 1.87 4.10
CA VAL A 32 12.33 1.01 4.40
C VAL A 32 11.26 1.25 3.34
N PRO A 33 10.60 0.19 2.83
CA PRO A 33 9.44 0.32 1.96
C PRO A 33 8.33 1.19 2.58
N GLN A 34 7.54 1.85 1.73
CA GLN A 34 6.40 2.64 2.21
C GLN A 34 5.29 1.72 2.73
N PRO A 35 4.54 2.12 3.76
CA PRO A 35 3.33 1.41 4.15
C PRO A 35 2.32 1.35 2.98
N LYS A 36 1.58 0.25 2.86
CA LYS A 36 0.53 0.14 1.85
C LYS A 36 -0.68 1.01 2.23
N ALA A 37 -1.52 1.32 1.24
CA ALA A 37 -2.79 1.98 1.53
C ALA A 37 -3.64 1.12 2.48
N GLY A 38 -4.06 1.69 3.61
CA GLY A 38 -4.83 0.98 4.65
C GLY A 38 -4.00 0.49 5.85
N ASP A 39 -2.67 0.59 5.77
CA ASP A 39 -1.74 0.24 6.84
C ASP A 39 -1.47 1.42 7.79
N PRO A 40 -0.95 1.15 9.01
CA PRO A 40 -0.50 2.21 9.89
C PRO A 40 0.75 2.91 9.35
N LEU A 41 0.97 4.15 9.77
CA LEU A 41 2.24 4.84 9.57
C LEU A 41 3.41 4.05 10.19
N ASN A 42 4.57 4.04 9.52
CA ASN A 42 5.79 3.38 10.04
C ASN A 42 6.47 4.17 11.18
N THR A 43 6.06 5.42 11.41
CA THR A 43 6.58 6.32 12.46
C THR A 43 5.90 6.15 13.82
N LEU A 44 4.89 5.28 13.92
CA LEU A 44 4.14 5.09 15.15
C LEU A 44 4.95 4.35 16.20
N ASN A 45 4.89 4.84 17.44
CA ASN A 45 5.35 4.05 18.58
C ASN A 45 4.32 2.97 18.95
N ALA A 46 4.71 2.04 19.83
CA ALA A 46 3.88 0.90 20.23
C ALA A 46 2.48 1.29 20.76
N SER A 47 2.36 2.41 21.51
CA SER A 47 1.08 2.87 22.04
C SER A 47 0.18 3.47 20.95
N GLN A 48 0.77 4.15 19.97
CA GLN A 48 0.04 4.67 18.81
C GLN A 48 -0.44 3.53 17.91
N LEU A 49 0.41 2.53 17.67
CA LEU A 49 0.04 1.34 16.91
C LEU A 49 -1.11 0.56 17.58
N GLU A 50 -1.07 0.40 18.90
CA GLU A 50 -2.18 -0.24 19.65
C GLU A 50 -3.50 0.51 19.46
N ARG A 51 -3.48 1.85 19.56
CA ARG A 51 -4.67 2.68 19.33
C ARG A 51 -5.18 2.58 17.89
N PHE A 52 -4.28 2.54 16.90
CA PHE A 52 -4.66 2.30 15.50
C PHE A 52 -5.40 0.96 15.33
N LEU A 53 -4.90 -0.12 15.92
CA LEU A 53 -5.50 -1.46 15.80
C LEU A 53 -6.87 -1.56 16.49
N LEU A 54 -7.00 -0.98 17.69
CA LEU A 54 -8.29 -0.87 18.39
C LEU A 54 -9.27 0.00 17.62
N GLY A 55 -8.78 1.12 17.08
CA GLY A 55 -9.55 2.01 16.22
C GLY A 55 -10.06 1.33 14.96
N LYS A 56 -9.20 0.56 14.27
CA LYS A 56 -9.57 -0.22 13.08
C LYS A 56 -10.69 -1.20 13.38
N THR A 57 -10.67 -1.82 14.55
CA THR A 57 -11.75 -2.72 14.99
C THR A 57 -13.09 -1.99 15.12
N GLN A 58 -13.10 -0.79 15.70
CA GLN A 58 -14.33 0.02 15.77
C GLN A 58 -14.73 0.60 14.40
N PHE A 59 -13.77 0.97 13.55
CA PHE A 59 -14.04 1.46 12.21
C PHE A 59 -14.73 0.42 11.31
N LEU A 60 -14.40 -0.85 11.51
CA LEU A 60 -15.00 -2.01 10.83
C LEU A 60 -16.34 -2.47 11.45
N ARG A 61 -16.77 -1.85 12.56
CA ARG A 61 -18.02 -2.21 13.22
C ARG A 61 -19.21 -1.77 12.37
N SER A 62 -20.19 -2.67 12.23
CA SER A 62 -21.54 -2.32 11.80
C SER A 62 -22.43 -2.11 13.01
N PHE A 63 -23.29 -1.10 12.96
CA PHE A 63 -24.32 -0.84 13.97
C PHE A 63 -25.65 -1.47 13.57
N SER A 64 -26.43 -1.83 14.57
CA SER A 64 -27.82 -2.26 14.42
C SER A 64 -28.76 -1.31 15.19
N GLU A 65 -30.06 -1.35 14.89
CA GLU A 65 -31.06 -0.51 15.56
C GLU A 65 -30.97 -0.59 17.11
N PRO A 66 -30.84 -1.77 17.76
CA PRO A 66 -30.69 -1.82 19.23
C PRO A 66 -29.38 -1.23 19.77
N GLU A 67 -28.41 -0.94 18.90
CA GLU A 67 -27.13 -0.32 19.23
C GLU A 67 -27.10 1.18 18.92
N GLY A 68 -28.22 1.77 18.48
CA GLY A 68 -28.35 3.20 18.17
C GLY A 68 -28.19 3.56 16.70
N LEU A 69 -28.36 2.62 15.77
CA LEU A 69 -28.41 2.97 14.34
C LEU A 69 -29.73 3.68 14.01
N GLY A 70 -29.68 4.85 13.38
CA GLY A 70 -30.85 5.59 12.91
C GLY A 70 -31.19 6.75 13.84
N PRO A 71 -32.25 7.54 13.58
CA PRO A 71 -33.49 7.19 12.88
C PRO A 71 -33.38 7.14 11.36
N GLY A 72 -32.53 8.00 10.79
CA GLY A 72 -32.12 7.99 9.38
C GLY A 72 -30.60 7.74 9.27
N PHE A 73 -30.16 7.08 8.21
CA PHE A 73 -28.73 6.84 7.95
C PHE A 73 -28.45 6.58 6.47
N ASN A 74 -27.22 6.79 6.03
CA ASN A 74 -26.72 6.40 4.71
C ASN A 74 -26.06 5.02 4.73
N GLN A 75 -25.27 4.72 5.76
CA GLN A 75 -24.65 3.42 5.98
C GLN A 75 -24.56 3.07 7.46
N ASP A 76 -24.38 1.78 7.76
CA ASP A 76 -24.31 1.23 9.13
C ASP A 76 -22.87 1.11 9.68
N SER A 77 -21.86 1.42 8.87
CA SER A 77 -20.44 1.32 9.22
C SER A 77 -19.60 2.33 8.45
N CYS A 78 -18.55 2.86 9.09
CA CYS A 78 -17.54 3.67 8.40
C CYS A 78 -16.89 2.89 7.25
N ALA A 79 -16.62 1.59 7.47
CA ALA A 79 -15.99 0.73 6.49
C ALA A 79 -16.87 0.42 5.27
N SER A 80 -18.20 0.56 5.38
CA SER A 80 -19.10 0.44 4.23
C SER A 80 -18.80 1.55 3.21
N CYS A 81 -18.64 2.80 3.68
CA CYS A 81 -18.28 3.95 2.85
C CYS A 81 -16.80 3.99 2.46
N HIS A 82 -15.88 3.59 3.33
CA HIS A 82 -14.44 3.74 3.14
C HIS A 82 -13.73 2.39 2.92
N ALA A 83 -14.08 1.70 1.83
CA ALA A 83 -13.77 0.28 1.63
C ALA A 83 -12.61 -0.01 0.66
N VAL A 84 -12.17 0.93 -0.18
CA VAL A 84 -11.21 0.70 -1.26
C VAL A 84 -9.90 1.49 -1.08
N PRO A 85 -8.88 0.91 -0.41
CA PRO A 85 -8.99 -0.14 0.62
C PRO A 85 -9.63 0.43 1.90
N ILE A 86 -9.56 -0.26 3.05
CA ILE A 86 -10.11 0.26 4.31
C ILE A 86 -9.51 1.64 4.64
N GLY A 87 -10.36 2.65 4.81
CA GLY A 87 -9.98 4.06 4.96
C GLY A 87 -9.73 4.81 3.65
N GLY A 88 -9.90 4.15 2.51
CA GLY A 88 -9.88 4.73 1.18
C GLY A 88 -11.24 5.28 0.74
N THR A 89 -11.44 5.34 -0.58
CA THR A 89 -12.70 5.78 -1.20
C THR A 89 -13.64 4.58 -1.41
N SER A 90 -14.84 4.81 -1.93
CA SER A 90 -15.73 3.78 -2.48
C SER A 90 -16.66 4.42 -3.53
N PRO A 91 -17.36 3.63 -4.36
CA PRO A 91 -18.34 4.17 -5.30
C PRO A 91 -19.64 4.67 -4.64
N ILE A 92 -19.73 4.65 -3.30
CA ILE A 92 -20.91 5.12 -2.58
C ILE A 92 -21.00 6.64 -2.72
N THR A 93 -22.20 7.09 -3.05
CA THR A 93 -22.54 8.51 -3.15
C THR A 93 -23.61 8.84 -2.12
N VAL A 94 -23.56 10.08 -1.64
CA VAL A 94 -24.58 10.67 -0.78
C VAL A 94 -25.23 11.83 -1.52
N THR A 95 -26.53 12.01 -1.31
CA THR A 95 -27.27 13.11 -1.93
C THR A 95 -27.29 14.32 -1.01
N ARG A 96 -26.79 15.44 -1.53
CA ARG A 96 -26.91 16.77 -0.94
C ARG A 96 -28.01 17.57 -1.63
N PHE A 97 -28.66 18.45 -0.90
CA PHE A 97 -29.69 19.32 -1.46
C PHE A 97 -29.74 20.69 -0.75
N GLY A 98 -30.43 21.63 -1.38
CA GLY A 98 -30.72 22.94 -0.81
C GLY A 98 -31.56 23.80 -1.74
N THR A 99 -31.85 25.03 -1.31
CA THR A 99 -32.53 26.02 -2.17
C THR A 99 -31.59 27.17 -2.53
N ALA A 100 -31.64 27.56 -3.80
CA ALA A 100 -30.86 28.65 -4.37
C ALA A 100 -31.81 29.55 -5.17
N ASP A 101 -32.43 30.51 -4.46
CA ASP A 101 -33.33 31.48 -5.07
C ASP A 101 -32.56 32.73 -5.53
N LYS A 102 -32.96 33.28 -6.68
CA LYS A 102 -32.28 34.43 -7.27
C LYS A 102 -32.28 35.64 -6.33
N GLY A 103 -31.11 35.96 -5.77
CA GLY A 103 -30.89 37.11 -4.89
C GLY A 103 -31.16 36.85 -3.41
N ALA A 104 -31.51 35.61 -3.03
CA ALA A 104 -31.48 35.15 -1.66
C ALA A 104 -30.15 34.40 -1.39
N PRO A 105 -29.66 34.37 -0.14
CA PRO A 105 -28.62 33.43 0.26
C PRO A 105 -29.08 31.98 0.02
N PHE A 106 -28.12 31.08 -0.23
CA PHE A 106 -28.37 29.65 -0.25
C PHE A 106 -28.99 29.19 1.07
N ASP A 107 -30.03 28.37 1.00
CA ASP A 107 -30.69 27.77 2.16
C ASP A 107 -30.30 26.28 2.23
N PRO A 108 -29.57 25.84 3.28
CA PRO A 108 -29.24 24.44 3.50
C PRO A 108 -30.43 23.60 3.94
N MET A 109 -31.61 24.20 4.13
CA MET A 109 -32.85 23.53 4.53
C MET A 109 -32.76 22.90 5.93
N ASP A 110 -32.15 23.61 6.88
CA ASP A 110 -32.00 23.15 8.27
C ASP A 110 -33.35 22.85 8.94
N ALA A 111 -34.42 23.55 8.53
CA ALA A 111 -35.78 23.31 9.04
C ALA A 111 -36.36 21.97 8.55
N GLU A 112 -35.78 21.39 7.49
CA GLU A 112 -36.16 20.13 6.86
C GLU A 112 -35.11 19.03 7.10
N GLY A 113 -34.27 19.16 8.13
CA GLY A 113 -33.24 18.17 8.49
C GLY A 113 -31.84 18.49 7.96
N GLY A 114 -31.70 19.57 7.19
CA GLY A 114 -30.42 20.02 6.65
C GLY A 114 -30.09 19.44 5.27
N SER A 115 -28.91 19.80 4.76
CA SER A 115 -28.54 19.62 3.35
C SER A 115 -28.16 18.20 2.93
N LEU A 116 -28.22 17.20 3.81
CA LEU A 116 -27.84 15.81 3.53
C LEU A 116 -29.08 14.93 3.64
N LEU A 117 -29.33 14.12 2.62
CA LEU A 117 -30.34 13.07 2.72
C LEU A 117 -29.77 11.87 3.48
N GLN A 118 -30.45 11.44 4.54
CA GLN A 118 -30.24 10.13 5.14
C GLN A 118 -31.12 9.09 4.41
N ALA A 119 -30.54 8.41 3.42
CA ALA A 119 -31.29 7.66 2.40
C ALA A 119 -31.98 6.38 2.90
N ASN A 120 -31.58 5.86 4.06
CA ASN A 120 -32.19 4.72 4.73
C ASN A 120 -32.74 5.14 6.10
N ALA A 121 -33.61 4.30 6.66
CA ALA A 121 -34.18 4.51 7.98
C ALA A 121 -34.55 3.18 8.63
N ILE A 122 -34.64 3.16 9.96
CA ILE A 122 -35.03 1.96 10.72
C ILE A 122 -36.50 1.60 10.54
N SER A 123 -37.33 2.55 10.11
CA SER A 123 -38.74 2.33 9.79
C SER A 123 -39.21 3.25 8.66
N THR A 124 -40.37 2.95 8.08
CA THR A 124 -40.93 3.75 6.97
C THR A 124 -41.36 5.14 7.44
N GLU A 125 -41.75 5.28 8.69
CA GLU A 125 -42.17 6.54 9.30
C GLU A 125 -41.02 7.52 9.49
N CYS A 126 -39.78 7.04 9.58
CA CYS A 126 -38.57 7.84 9.75
C CYS A 126 -37.82 8.08 8.44
N LEU A 127 -38.33 7.56 7.31
CA LEU A 127 -37.66 7.66 6.02
C LEU A 127 -37.68 9.10 5.52
N GLU A 128 -36.49 9.65 5.31
CA GLU A 128 -36.34 10.98 4.73
C GLU A 128 -36.58 11.00 3.22
N VAL A 129 -37.02 12.15 2.73
CA VAL A 129 -37.07 12.46 1.31
C VAL A 129 -36.41 13.80 1.03
N VAL A 130 -35.89 13.98 -0.18
CA VAL A 130 -35.48 15.33 -0.63
C VAL A 130 -36.72 16.23 -0.64
N PRO A 131 -36.72 17.36 0.09
CA PRO A 131 -37.86 18.27 0.12
C PRO A 131 -38.24 18.73 -1.29
N ALA A 132 -39.55 18.78 -1.59
CA ALA A 132 -40.03 19.17 -2.93
C ALA A 132 -39.70 20.63 -3.32
N THR A 133 -39.29 21.45 -2.34
CA THR A 133 -38.83 22.83 -2.50
C THR A 133 -37.34 22.93 -2.80
N ALA A 134 -36.56 21.85 -2.66
CA ALA A 134 -35.15 21.84 -3.04
C ALA A 134 -34.99 22.18 -4.52
N THR A 135 -34.12 23.14 -4.82
CA THR A 135 -33.84 23.58 -6.20
C THR A 135 -32.49 23.10 -6.69
N ILE A 136 -31.59 22.76 -5.76
CA ILE A 136 -30.29 22.16 -6.03
C ILE A 136 -30.27 20.77 -5.40
N ILE A 137 -29.85 19.79 -6.19
CA ILE A 137 -29.61 18.41 -5.76
C ILE A 137 -28.28 18.02 -6.39
N ALA A 138 -27.36 17.53 -5.57
CA ALA A 138 -26.02 17.14 -5.99
C ALA A 138 -25.60 15.85 -5.29
N ASP A 139 -24.89 14.99 -5.99
CA ASP A 139 -24.31 13.79 -5.38
C ASP A 139 -22.85 14.05 -5.02
N ARG A 140 -22.38 13.45 -3.93
CA ARG A 140 -20.97 13.46 -3.54
C ARG A 140 -20.50 12.04 -3.25
N ILE A 141 -19.40 11.63 -3.88
CA ILE A 141 -18.77 10.32 -3.65
C ILE A 141 -18.00 10.33 -2.33
N THR A 142 -17.86 9.17 -1.68
CA THR A 142 -17.08 9.07 -0.44
C THR A 142 -15.61 9.49 -0.65
N PRO A 143 -15.10 10.50 0.07
CA PRO A 143 -13.70 10.89 -0.04
C PRO A 143 -12.78 9.85 0.63
N SER A 144 -11.53 9.77 0.18
CA SER A 144 -10.50 8.99 0.87
C SER A 144 -10.06 9.70 2.16
N ILE A 145 -9.77 8.92 3.21
CA ILE A 145 -9.20 9.40 4.47
C ILE A 145 -7.79 8.84 4.72
N LEU A 146 -7.17 8.21 3.71
CA LEU A 146 -5.77 7.80 3.74
C LEU A 146 -4.86 9.00 4.02
N GLY A 147 -3.95 8.87 4.98
CA GLY A 147 -3.02 9.93 5.37
C GLY A 147 -3.66 11.13 6.06
N ALA A 148 -4.95 11.07 6.44
CA ALA A 148 -5.68 12.24 6.94
C ALA A 148 -5.12 12.79 8.26
N GLY A 149 -4.50 11.95 9.10
CA GLY A 149 -3.81 12.43 10.30
C GLY A 149 -2.57 13.28 10.01
N LEU A 150 -1.86 13.01 8.90
CA LEU A 150 -0.77 13.87 8.46
C LEU A 150 -1.31 15.21 7.93
N VAL A 151 -2.47 15.19 7.25
CA VAL A 151 -3.15 16.42 6.78
C VAL A 151 -3.59 17.31 7.95
N GLU A 152 -4.17 16.72 9.00
CA GLU A 152 -4.50 17.47 10.23
C GLU A 152 -3.26 18.12 10.86
N ALA A 153 -2.12 17.42 10.80
CA ALA A 153 -0.85 17.86 11.39
C ALA A 153 -0.11 18.93 10.56
N ILE A 154 -0.62 19.36 9.40
CA ILE A 154 -0.08 20.51 8.65
C ILE A 154 -0.41 21.81 9.41
N ASP A 155 0.59 22.67 9.61
CA ASP A 155 0.40 23.97 10.25
C ASP A 155 -0.55 24.84 9.41
N ASN A 156 -1.52 25.50 10.07
CA ASN A 156 -2.48 26.39 9.39
C ASN A 156 -1.80 27.42 8.48
N ALA A 157 -0.68 27.98 8.95
CA ALA A 157 0.08 29.01 8.24
C ALA A 157 0.61 28.53 6.88
N ASP A 158 0.93 27.24 6.75
CA ASP A 158 1.44 26.67 5.51
C ASP A 158 0.33 26.58 4.46
N ILE A 159 -0.89 26.18 4.86
CA ILE A 159 -2.07 26.19 3.97
C ILE A 159 -2.46 27.63 3.62
N GLU A 160 -2.50 28.54 4.60
CA GLU A 160 -2.85 29.96 4.39
C GLU A 160 -1.92 30.66 3.40
N ALA A 161 -0.62 30.30 3.40
CA ALA A 161 0.38 30.87 2.52
C ALA A 161 0.14 30.53 1.04
N LEU A 162 -0.50 29.38 0.75
CA LEU A 162 -0.76 28.92 -0.62
C LEU A 162 -1.84 29.72 -1.35
N GLN A 163 -2.66 30.51 -0.64
CA GLN A 163 -3.61 31.44 -1.27
C GLN A 163 -2.94 32.45 -2.22
N ALA A 164 -1.63 32.64 -2.10
CA ALA A 164 -0.85 33.44 -3.05
C ALA A 164 -0.86 32.89 -4.49
N SER A 165 -1.14 31.60 -4.66
CA SER A 165 -1.26 30.92 -5.95
C SER A 165 -2.70 30.80 -6.47
N GLY A 166 -3.70 31.17 -5.66
CA GLY A 166 -5.12 31.01 -5.97
C GLY A 166 -5.88 30.39 -4.80
N GLY A 167 -7.21 30.30 -4.94
CA GLY A 167 -8.07 29.72 -3.91
C GLY A 167 -8.15 30.49 -2.59
N THR A 168 -8.99 29.99 -1.70
CA THR A 168 -9.26 30.58 -0.38
C THR A 168 -9.36 29.54 0.72
N VAL A 169 -8.94 29.91 1.93
CA VAL A 169 -9.13 29.09 3.13
C VAL A 169 -10.61 29.12 3.52
N HIS A 170 -11.18 27.94 3.75
CA HIS A 170 -12.45 27.83 4.43
C HIS A 170 -12.24 27.89 5.94
N TRP A 171 -12.73 28.96 6.59
CA TRP A 171 -12.66 29.11 8.05
C TRP A 171 -13.86 28.43 8.71
N VAL A 172 -13.60 27.38 9.48
CA VAL A 172 -14.66 26.52 10.03
C VAL A 172 -14.53 26.36 11.55
N PRO A 173 -15.64 26.12 12.27
CA PRO A 173 -15.60 25.86 13.70
C PRO A 173 -14.99 24.48 13.98
N VAL A 174 -14.55 24.29 15.23
CA VAL A 174 -14.13 23.00 15.77
C VAL A 174 -15.30 22.44 16.57
N LEU A 175 -15.86 21.30 16.17
CA LEU A 175 -17.08 20.75 16.79
C LEU A 175 -16.85 20.30 18.24
N GLU A 176 -15.66 19.76 18.53
CA GLU A 176 -15.26 19.34 19.88
C GLU A 176 -14.92 20.51 20.82
N ASP A 177 -14.75 21.73 20.30
CA ASP A 177 -14.64 22.97 21.09
C ASP A 177 -15.34 24.14 20.38
N PRO A 178 -16.68 24.25 20.51
CA PRO A 178 -17.45 25.30 19.85
C PRO A 178 -17.11 26.72 20.30
N THR A 179 -16.31 26.87 21.36
CA THR A 179 -15.84 28.17 21.86
C THR A 179 -14.51 28.60 21.28
N ALA A 180 -13.81 27.68 20.59
CA ALA A 180 -12.56 27.98 19.90
C ALA A 180 -12.79 28.96 18.73
N PRO A 181 -11.78 29.78 18.38
CA PRO A 181 -11.80 30.54 17.13
C PRO A 181 -11.94 29.60 15.92
N LEU A 182 -12.49 30.13 14.83
CA LEU A 182 -12.47 29.43 13.54
C LEU A 182 -11.03 29.09 13.15
N THR A 183 -10.86 27.95 12.50
CA THR A 183 -9.56 27.44 12.04
C THR A 183 -9.67 26.98 10.58
N VAL A 184 -8.54 26.63 9.99
CA VAL A 184 -8.47 26.15 8.60
C VAL A 184 -9.24 24.84 8.46
N GLY A 185 -10.20 24.82 7.55
CA GLY A 185 -10.90 23.62 7.11
C GLY A 185 -10.02 22.72 6.26
N ARG A 186 -10.16 21.39 6.40
CA ARG A 186 -9.29 20.39 5.74
C ARG A 186 -10.07 19.22 5.13
N PHE A 187 -11.13 18.81 5.80
CA PHE A 187 -11.85 17.58 5.51
C PHE A 187 -13.23 17.84 4.88
N GLY A 188 -13.69 16.87 4.09
CA GLY A 188 -14.87 16.99 3.25
C GLY A 188 -14.61 17.70 1.91
N TRP A 189 -15.61 17.66 1.03
CA TRP A 189 -15.50 18.17 -0.34
C TRP A 189 -15.40 19.69 -0.45
N LYS A 190 -15.81 20.43 0.59
CA LYS A 190 -15.66 21.88 0.67
C LYS A 190 -14.81 22.29 1.89
N ALA A 191 -13.93 21.43 2.37
CA ALA A 191 -13.10 21.71 3.55
C ALA A 191 -13.93 22.11 4.79
N GLN A 192 -15.16 21.61 4.93
CA GLN A 192 -16.10 22.11 5.93
C GLN A 192 -15.79 21.64 7.37
N LEU A 193 -14.77 20.78 7.56
CA LEU A 193 -14.37 20.21 8.84
C LEU A 193 -12.88 20.41 9.08
N ALA A 194 -12.51 20.88 10.26
CA ALA A 194 -11.13 21.26 10.62
C ALA A 194 -10.27 20.09 11.11
N THR A 195 -10.84 19.21 11.93
CA THR A 195 -10.15 18.11 12.61
C THR A 195 -10.80 16.77 12.27
N LEU A 196 -10.06 15.68 12.44
CA LEU A 196 -10.55 14.31 12.32
C LEU A 196 -11.58 13.97 13.40
N MET A 197 -11.49 14.59 14.57
CA MET A 197 -12.50 14.45 15.62
C MET A 197 -13.83 15.08 15.18
N SER A 198 -13.79 16.32 14.67
CA SER A 198 -14.96 16.96 14.04
C SER A 198 -15.48 16.12 12.87
N PHE A 199 -14.59 15.63 11.98
CA PHE A 199 -14.99 14.83 10.82
C PHE A 199 -15.65 13.51 11.21
N SER A 200 -15.06 12.79 12.16
CA SER A 200 -15.61 11.53 12.67
C SER A 200 -16.95 11.74 13.36
N GLY A 201 -17.08 12.79 14.17
CA GLY A 201 -18.31 13.08 14.90
C GLY A 201 -19.45 13.52 13.98
N ASP A 202 -19.15 14.40 13.03
CA ASP A 202 -20.10 14.83 11.98
C ASP A 202 -20.56 13.63 11.16
N ALA A 203 -19.64 12.80 10.65
CA ALA A 203 -20.01 11.63 9.85
C ALA A 203 -20.79 10.58 10.66
N THR A 204 -20.44 10.37 11.93
CA THR A 204 -21.13 9.39 12.79
C THR A 204 -22.59 9.79 13.02
N LEU A 205 -22.88 11.08 13.22
CA LEU A 205 -24.27 11.55 13.31
C LEU A 205 -24.94 11.63 11.92
N MET A 206 -24.33 12.34 10.98
CA MET A 206 -24.97 12.69 9.71
C MET A 206 -25.10 11.51 8.75
N GLU A 207 -24.09 10.63 8.68
CA GLU A 207 -24.05 9.51 7.74
C GLU A 207 -24.55 8.20 8.35
N MET A 208 -24.40 8.00 9.67
CA MET A 208 -24.79 6.75 10.34
C MET A 208 -26.01 6.92 11.25
N GLY A 209 -26.44 8.15 11.56
CA GLY A 209 -27.51 8.39 12.52
C GLY A 209 -27.12 7.85 13.89
N ILE A 210 -25.96 8.26 14.41
CA ILE A 210 -25.49 7.84 15.74
C ILE A 210 -25.03 9.09 16.49
N THR A 211 -25.67 9.39 17.61
CA THR A 211 -25.27 10.49 18.49
C THR A 211 -23.97 10.17 19.24
N ASN A 212 -23.15 11.19 19.49
CA ASN A 212 -21.80 11.02 20.05
C ASN A 212 -21.42 12.12 21.04
N SER A 213 -20.24 11.99 21.65
CA SER A 213 -19.76 12.87 22.73
C SER A 213 -19.68 14.35 22.35
N ILE A 214 -19.51 14.67 21.07
CA ILE A 214 -19.40 16.06 20.59
C ILE A 214 -20.68 16.55 19.90
N LEU A 215 -21.48 15.65 19.32
CA LEU A 215 -22.80 15.91 18.74
C LEU A 215 -23.85 14.98 19.39
N PRO A 216 -24.39 15.35 20.58
CA PRO A 216 -25.19 14.44 21.40
C PRO A 216 -26.70 14.53 21.14
N LEU A 217 -27.11 15.14 20.02
CA LEU A 217 -28.51 15.39 19.71
C LEU A 217 -28.84 14.80 18.35
N GLU A 218 -29.95 14.07 18.31
CA GLU A 218 -30.43 13.39 17.11
C GLU A 218 -30.91 14.35 16.01
N ASN A 219 -30.73 13.94 14.75
CA ASN A 219 -31.35 14.57 13.60
C ASN A 219 -32.81 14.11 13.48
N ALA A 220 -33.72 15.07 13.55
CA ALA A 220 -35.13 14.78 13.32
C ALA A 220 -35.37 14.45 11.83
N PRO A 221 -36.04 13.32 11.49
CA PRO A 221 -36.34 12.97 10.11
C PRO A 221 -37.07 14.10 9.38
N ASN A 222 -36.46 14.60 8.29
CA ASN A 222 -36.93 15.78 7.56
C ASN A 222 -37.25 17.00 8.47
N GLY A 223 -36.55 17.16 9.59
CA GLY A 223 -36.73 18.25 10.56
C GLY A 223 -37.93 18.08 11.51
N ASP A 224 -38.72 17.00 11.41
CA ASP A 224 -39.90 16.81 12.25
C ASP A 224 -39.57 16.16 13.59
N THR A 225 -39.26 17.00 14.58
CA THR A 225 -38.98 16.57 15.96
C THR A 225 -40.08 15.74 16.62
N THR A 226 -41.31 15.73 16.09
CA THR A 226 -42.40 14.90 16.62
C THR A 226 -42.25 13.42 16.27
N LEU A 227 -41.40 13.10 15.28
CA LEU A 227 -41.07 11.72 14.90
C LEU A 227 -39.99 11.10 15.79
N LEU A 228 -39.14 11.89 16.45
CA LEU A 228 -38.06 11.37 17.30
C LEU A 228 -38.53 10.35 18.34
N PRO A 229 -39.62 10.57 19.12
CA PRO A 229 -40.07 9.57 20.11
C PRO A 229 -40.54 8.22 19.51
N LEU A 230 -40.75 8.15 18.19
CA LEU A 230 -41.09 6.94 17.45
C LEU A 230 -39.86 6.31 16.80
N CYS A 231 -38.91 7.15 16.41
CA CYS A 231 -37.80 6.82 15.52
C CYS A 231 -36.46 6.68 16.25
N ASP A 232 -36.36 7.20 17.46
CA ASP A 232 -35.22 7.07 18.35
C ASP A 232 -35.71 6.42 19.64
N SER A 233 -35.17 5.23 19.92
CA SER A 233 -35.50 4.43 21.10
C SER A 233 -34.29 4.14 21.99
N VAL A 234 -33.10 4.55 21.56
CA VAL A 234 -31.85 4.41 22.29
C VAL A 234 -31.61 5.74 23.01
N ALA A 235 -30.76 5.76 24.04
CA ALA A 235 -30.54 6.96 24.83
C ALA A 235 -29.26 7.64 24.37
N ASP A 236 -29.36 8.93 24.01
CA ASP A 236 -28.21 9.76 23.65
C ASP A 236 -27.20 9.98 24.82
N PRO A 237 -25.89 10.06 24.53
CA PRO A 237 -25.28 9.69 23.26
C PRO A 237 -25.26 8.16 23.09
N GLU A 238 -25.49 7.69 21.87
CA GLU A 238 -25.54 6.26 21.54
C GLU A 238 -24.16 5.61 21.42
N GLU A 239 -23.11 6.43 21.32
CA GLU A 239 -21.74 5.97 21.13
C GLU A 239 -21.32 4.90 22.17
N PRO A 240 -20.85 3.72 21.73
CA PRO A 240 -20.43 2.68 22.65
C PRO A 240 -19.05 2.98 23.24
N MET A 241 -18.76 2.37 24.39
CA MET A 241 -17.45 2.45 25.04
C MET A 241 -16.62 1.19 24.75
N ASP A 242 -15.37 1.35 24.31
CA ASP A 242 -14.37 0.28 24.15
C ASP A 242 -13.27 0.43 25.21
N ASN A 243 -13.30 -0.44 26.23
CA ASN A 243 -12.36 -0.42 27.35
C ASN A 243 -12.28 0.96 28.06
N GLY A 244 -13.41 1.66 28.14
CA GLY A 244 -13.49 2.98 28.77
C GLY A 244 -13.06 4.14 27.86
N VAL A 245 -12.82 3.90 26.57
CA VAL A 245 -12.60 4.92 25.54
C VAL A 245 -13.85 4.99 24.63
N PRO A 246 -14.39 6.18 24.34
CA PRO A 246 -15.53 6.31 23.42
C PRO A 246 -15.23 5.77 22.02
N TYR A 247 -16.28 5.29 21.35
CA TYR A 247 -16.23 4.86 19.95
C TYR A 247 -15.65 5.94 19.04
N LEU A 248 -16.06 7.19 19.24
CA LEU A 248 -15.60 8.33 18.44
C LEU A 248 -14.08 8.52 18.50
N ASP A 249 -13.49 8.45 19.70
CA ASP A 249 -12.02 8.51 19.88
C ASP A 249 -11.32 7.36 19.16
N ARG A 250 -11.90 6.14 19.21
CA ARG A 250 -11.31 4.95 18.56
C ARG A 250 -11.27 5.10 17.05
N ILE A 251 -12.38 5.48 16.41
CA ILE A 251 -12.38 5.65 14.95
C ILE A 251 -11.46 6.81 14.54
N THR A 252 -11.39 7.87 15.36
CA THR A 252 -10.47 8.99 15.14
C THR A 252 -9.01 8.55 15.24
N ASP A 253 -8.63 7.71 16.21
CA ASP A 253 -7.28 7.14 16.32
C ASP A 253 -6.90 6.33 15.07
N PHE A 254 -7.82 5.53 14.52
CA PHE A 254 -7.57 4.81 13.26
C PHE A 254 -7.26 5.77 12.12
N GLN A 255 -8.12 6.77 11.88
CA GLN A 255 -7.93 7.75 10.80
C GLN A 255 -6.65 8.57 10.97
N LYS A 256 -6.31 8.91 12.21
CA LYS A 256 -5.14 9.73 12.58
C LYS A 256 -3.81 9.02 12.31
N PHE A 257 -3.79 7.70 12.42
CA PHE A 257 -2.58 6.89 12.26
C PHE A 257 -2.52 6.11 10.95
N LEU A 258 -3.53 6.29 10.10
CA LEU A 258 -3.64 5.68 8.78
C LEU A 258 -2.61 6.28 7.81
N ALA A 259 -1.83 5.42 7.17
CA ALA A 259 -0.84 5.84 6.19
C ALA A 259 -1.50 6.45 4.93
N PRO A 260 -0.84 7.41 4.26
CA PRO A 260 -1.22 7.79 2.90
C PRO A 260 -0.98 6.61 1.94
N ALA A 261 -1.54 6.70 0.74
CA ALA A 261 -1.19 5.74 -0.30
C ALA A 261 0.28 5.96 -0.73
N PRO A 262 1.07 4.89 -0.95
CA PRO A 262 2.48 5.01 -1.32
C PRO A 262 2.65 5.65 -2.70
N GLN A 263 3.83 6.20 -2.96
CA GLN A 263 4.21 6.71 -4.28
C GLN A 263 5.51 6.04 -4.75
N THR A 264 5.46 5.33 -5.87
CA THR A 264 6.65 4.70 -6.46
C THR A 264 6.69 4.88 -7.98
N PRO A 265 7.75 5.49 -8.55
CA PRO A 265 8.95 6.01 -7.87
C PRO A 265 8.65 7.22 -6.98
N ARG A 266 9.40 7.39 -5.89
CA ARG A 266 9.13 8.41 -4.86
C ARG A 266 9.33 9.84 -5.34
N SER A 267 10.12 10.04 -6.39
CA SER A 267 10.42 11.35 -6.98
C SER A 267 11.11 11.22 -8.34
N GLY A 268 11.21 12.34 -9.07
CA GLY A 268 12.13 12.47 -10.22
C GLY A 268 11.53 12.16 -11.59
N MET A 269 10.23 11.82 -11.66
CA MET A 269 9.56 11.49 -12.92
C MET A 269 9.42 12.73 -13.82
N ALA A 270 9.68 12.59 -15.12
CA ALA A 270 9.51 13.71 -16.06
C ALA A 270 8.07 14.22 -16.11
N GLY A 271 7.09 13.35 -15.86
CA GLY A 271 5.67 13.70 -15.76
C GLY A 271 5.35 14.71 -14.67
N GLU A 272 6.03 14.64 -13.52
CA GLU A 272 5.86 15.58 -12.41
C GLU A 272 6.34 16.99 -12.81
N THR A 273 7.45 17.07 -13.56
CA THR A 273 7.95 18.36 -14.08
C THR A 273 6.94 18.99 -15.03
N ILE A 274 6.38 18.21 -15.96
CA ILE A 274 5.36 18.71 -16.89
C ILE A 274 4.10 19.13 -16.12
N PHE A 275 3.68 18.36 -15.12
CA PHE A 275 2.54 18.67 -14.26
C PHE A 275 2.70 20.04 -13.56
N ASN A 276 3.91 20.33 -13.08
CA ASN A 276 4.24 21.62 -12.49
C ASN A 276 4.24 22.74 -13.56
N ASP A 277 4.86 22.51 -14.71
CA ASP A 277 5.02 23.50 -15.78
C ASP A 277 3.69 23.94 -16.42
N ILE A 278 2.69 23.05 -16.47
CA ILE A 278 1.36 23.37 -17.02
C ILE A 278 0.42 24.02 -15.98
N GLY A 279 0.89 24.26 -14.76
CA GLY A 279 0.12 24.93 -13.70
C GLY A 279 -0.86 24.03 -12.96
N CYS A 280 -0.71 22.69 -13.00
CA CYS A 280 -1.54 21.82 -12.16
C CYS A 280 -1.16 21.97 -10.68
N ALA A 281 0.14 22.13 -10.39
CA ALA A 281 0.69 22.25 -9.05
C ALA A 281 0.35 23.56 -8.31
N ASP A 282 -0.26 24.53 -9.00
CA ASP A 282 -0.74 25.77 -8.39
C ASP A 282 -1.85 25.51 -7.35
N CYS A 283 -2.71 24.51 -7.62
CA CYS A 283 -3.73 24.02 -6.68
C CYS A 283 -3.35 22.64 -6.12
N HIS A 284 -2.82 21.74 -6.97
CA HIS A 284 -2.34 20.42 -6.55
C HIS A 284 -0.94 20.50 -5.95
N HIS A 285 -0.81 21.28 -4.88
CA HIS A 285 0.46 21.60 -4.22
C HIS A 285 1.24 20.32 -3.83
N PRO A 286 2.49 20.13 -4.33
CA PRO A 286 3.14 18.82 -4.28
C PRO A 286 3.34 18.25 -2.89
N GLN A 287 3.85 19.05 -1.94
CA GLN A 287 4.34 18.52 -0.67
C GLN A 287 4.16 19.46 0.50
N PHE A 288 4.05 18.90 1.70
CA PHE A 288 4.15 19.61 2.97
C PHE A 288 5.14 18.90 3.88
N THR A 289 5.50 19.56 4.97
CA THR A 289 6.09 18.93 6.16
C THR A 289 5.13 19.18 7.31
N THR A 290 4.78 18.15 8.08
CA THR A 290 3.89 18.35 9.23
C THR A 290 4.56 19.20 10.31
N GLY A 291 3.75 19.98 11.02
CA GLY A 291 4.16 20.79 12.17
C GLY A 291 4.41 19.94 13.42
N VAL A 292 4.40 20.62 14.58
CA VAL A 292 4.49 19.94 15.88
C VAL A 292 3.13 19.38 16.27
N SER A 293 3.02 18.05 16.32
CA SER A 293 1.80 17.35 16.71
C SER A 293 1.83 16.89 18.17
N ALA A 294 0.65 16.81 18.79
CA ALA A 294 0.48 16.14 20.08
C ALA A 294 0.79 14.63 20.00
N GLU A 295 0.74 14.07 18.79
CA GLU A 295 1.13 12.71 18.46
C GLU A 295 2.56 12.72 17.89
N PRO A 296 3.58 12.26 18.64
CA PRO A 296 4.98 12.37 18.22
C PRO A 296 5.27 11.70 16.86
N GLY A 297 4.59 10.58 16.56
CA GLY A 297 4.69 9.90 15.26
C GLY A 297 4.18 10.70 14.06
N LEU A 298 3.53 11.85 14.26
CA LEU A 298 3.04 12.73 13.20
C LEU A 298 3.83 14.04 13.08
N THR A 299 4.93 14.23 13.82
CA THR A 299 5.68 15.49 13.85
C THR A 299 6.83 15.50 12.85
N GLY A 300 6.94 16.56 12.04
CA GLY A 300 8.07 16.75 11.12
C GLY A 300 8.15 15.70 10.01
N ILE A 301 6.99 15.23 9.53
CA ILE A 301 6.87 14.22 8.48
C ILE A 301 6.68 14.91 7.14
N ASP A 302 7.54 14.59 6.16
CA ASP A 302 7.34 15.01 4.78
C ASP A 302 6.23 14.17 4.14
N LEU A 303 5.31 14.84 3.43
CA LEU A 303 4.18 14.19 2.78
C LEU A 303 3.90 14.82 1.43
N LYS A 304 3.39 14.01 0.47
CA LYS A 304 3.12 14.45 -0.90
C LYS A 304 1.65 14.30 -1.31
N PRO A 305 0.74 15.13 -0.78
CA PRO A 305 -0.68 15.01 -1.08
C PRO A 305 -1.07 15.49 -2.47
N TYR A 306 -0.26 16.35 -3.11
CA TYR A 306 -0.63 17.07 -4.34
C TYR A 306 -2.00 17.77 -4.20
N SER A 307 -2.11 18.60 -3.18
CA SER A 307 -3.33 19.32 -2.80
C SER A 307 -2.99 20.44 -1.83
N ASP A 308 -3.42 21.66 -2.10
CA ASP A 308 -3.32 22.78 -1.17
C ASP A 308 -4.40 22.81 -0.09
N PHE A 309 -5.44 22.00 -0.22
CA PHE A 309 -6.62 21.95 0.66
C PHE A 309 -7.46 23.24 0.68
N LEU A 310 -7.23 24.15 -0.28
CA LEU A 310 -7.99 25.39 -0.44
C LEU A 310 -9.26 25.16 -1.27
N LEU A 311 -10.21 26.09 -1.13
CA LEU A 311 -11.38 26.21 -1.99
C LEU A 311 -11.01 26.96 -3.27
N HIS A 312 -11.38 26.42 -4.43
CA HIS A 312 -11.20 27.08 -5.72
C HIS A 312 -12.53 27.19 -6.46
N ASP A 313 -12.76 28.31 -7.16
CA ASP A 313 -13.85 28.41 -8.12
C ASP A 313 -13.59 27.43 -9.27
N MET A 314 -14.39 26.36 -9.32
CA MET A 314 -14.32 25.32 -10.35
C MET A 314 -15.37 25.51 -11.44
N GLY A 315 -16.06 26.66 -11.48
CA GLY A 315 -17.09 26.99 -12.45
C GLY A 315 -18.17 25.92 -12.53
N ALA A 316 -18.37 25.35 -13.73
CA ALA A 316 -19.39 24.32 -13.97
C ALA A 316 -19.10 22.96 -13.32
N LEU A 317 -17.93 22.77 -12.71
CA LEU A 317 -17.62 21.59 -11.90
C LEU A 317 -18.06 21.77 -10.43
N GLY A 318 -18.39 22.98 -9.98
CA GLY A 318 -19.04 23.17 -8.68
C GLY A 318 -20.35 22.39 -8.58
N ASP A 319 -20.73 22.05 -7.35
CA ASP A 319 -21.92 21.23 -7.06
C ASP A 319 -23.20 22.06 -6.83
N GLY A 320 -23.11 23.39 -6.84
CA GLY A 320 -24.24 24.28 -6.62
C GLY A 320 -24.63 24.45 -5.15
N ILE A 321 -23.93 23.81 -4.21
CA ILE A 321 -24.23 23.83 -2.78
C ILE A 321 -23.28 24.82 -2.10
N ALA A 322 -23.80 25.82 -1.39
CA ALA A 322 -22.98 26.62 -0.48
C ALA A 322 -22.91 25.94 0.89
N GLN A 323 -21.76 25.97 1.56
CA GLN A 323 -21.59 25.42 2.90
C GLN A 323 -20.70 26.33 3.74
N GLY A 324 -21.27 26.98 4.75
CA GLY A 324 -20.55 28.03 5.47
C GLY A 324 -20.20 29.18 4.53
N ASP A 325 -18.92 29.53 4.46
CA ASP A 325 -18.42 30.57 3.56
C ASP A 325 -18.00 30.02 2.18
N ALA A 326 -18.01 28.70 1.99
CA ALA A 326 -17.74 28.08 0.69
C ALA A 326 -18.91 28.31 -0.28
N LEU A 327 -18.61 28.91 -1.44
CA LEU A 327 -19.59 29.25 -2.46
C LEU A 327 -20.04 28.04 -3.29
N GLU A 328 -21.10 28.23 -4.07
CA GLU A 328 -21.76 27.18 -4.86
C GLU A 328 -20.87 26.58 -5.96
N VAL A 329 -19.93 27.38 -6.47
CA VAL A 329 -18.99 27.00 -7.53
C VAL A 329 -17.65 26.50 -6.98
N GLU A 330 -17.43 26.62 -5.68
CA GLU A 330 -16.15 26.34 -5.06
C GLU A 330 -16.04 24.89 -4.60
N MET A 331 -14.90 24.24 -4.87
CA MET A 331 -14.60 22.91 -4.36
C MET A 331 -13.21 22.89 -3.75
N LYS A 332 -13.01 22.08 -2.71
CA LYS A 332 -11.69 21.85 -2.13
C LYS A 332 -10.83 21.04 -3.09
N THR A 333 -9.57 21.41 -3.29
CA THR A 333 -8.61 20.52 -3.96
C THR A 333 -8.48 19.21 -3.17
N PRO A 334 -8.83 18.03 -3.73
CA PRO A 334 -8.64 16.76 -3.04
C PRO A 334 -7.18 16.27 -3.25
N PRO A 335 -6.58 15.54 -2.28
CA PRO A 335 -5.29 14.89 -2.49
C PRO A 335 -5.31 13.98 -3.73
N LEU A 336 -4.22 13.97 -4.50
CA LEU A 336 -4.03 13.05 -5.62
C LEU A 336 -3.31 11.76 -5.23
N TRP A 337 -2.76 11.64 -4.01
CA TRP A 337 -2.27 10.34 -3.56
C TRP A 337 -3.38 9.28 -3.63
N GLY A 338 -3.02 8.07 -4.04
CA GLY A 338 -4.00 7.00 -4.26
C GLY A 338 -4.98 7.30 -5.39
N LEU A 339 -4.60 8.10 -6.40
CA LEU A 339 -5.41 8.30 -7.60
C LEU A 339 -5.54 6.99 -8.40
N ARG A 340 -4.44 6.21 -8.46
CA ARG A 340 -4.37 4.92 -9.17
C ARG A 340 -5.47 3.94 -8.79
N ILE A 341 -5.87 3.94 -7.52
CA ILE A 341 -6.84 2.99 -6.96
C ILE A 341 -8.30 3.46 -7.08
N ARG A 342 -8.56 4.63 -7.70
CA ARG A 342 -9.92 5.19 -7.81
C ARG A 342 -10.59 4.75 -9.10
N GLY A 343 -11.75 4.09 -8.97
CA GLY A 343 -12.61 3.73 -10.12
C GLY A 343 -13.49 4.88 -10.63
N GLN A 344 -13.67 5.93 -9.82
CA GLN A 344 -14.48 7.11 -10.15
C GLN A 344 -13.76 8.39 -9.70
N LEU A 345 -13.83 9.43 -10.53
CA LEU A 345 -13.16 10.71 -10.31
C LEU A 345 -14.16 11.86 -10.27
N LEU A 346 -13.68 13.01 -9.78
CA LEU A 346 -14.45 14.21 -9.42
C LEU A 346 -15.34 13.97 -8.18
N HIS A 347 -15.86 15.07 -7.62
CA HIS A 347 -16.57 15.03 -6.33
C HIS A 347 -17.87 14.22 -6.37
N ASP A 348 -18.46 14.03 -7.55
CA ASP A 348 -19.72 13.32 -7.77
C ASP A 348 -19.52 11.98 -8.51
N GLY A 349 -18.27 11.58 -8.74
CA GLY A 349 -17.95 10.31 -9.41
C GLY A 349 -18.40 10.22 -10.88
N ARG A 350 -18.73 11.34 -11.54
CA ARG A 350 -19.26 11.35 -12.93
C ARG A 350 -18.26 10.80 -13.97
N VAL A 351 -16.97 10.82 -13.67
CA VAL A 351 -15.93 10.25 -14.55
C VAL A 351 -15.59 8.84 -14.08
N LEU A 352 -16.04 7.84 -14.84
CA LEU A 352 -15.65 6.44 -14.63
C LEU A 352 -14.27 6.19 -15.25
N VAL A 353 -13.38 5.53 -14.52
CA VAL A 353 -12.03 5.20 -14.97
C VAL A 353 -12.01 3.84 -15.65
N GLN A 354 -11.92 3.83 -16.98
CA GLN A 354 -11.69 2.60 -17.76
C GLN A 354 -10.20 2.35 -17.99
N THR A 355 -9.46 3.43 -18.22
CA THR A 355 -7.99 3.47 -18.16
C THR A 355 -7.60 4.75 -17.43
N LEU A 356 -6.46 4.75 -16.73
CA LEU A 356 -6.05 5.93 -15.98
C LEU A 356 -5.90 7.16 -16.89
N TYR A 357 -5.34 6.99 -18.08
CA TYR A 357 -5.24 8.08 -19.06
C TYR A 357 -6.60 8.69 -19.38
N GLN A 358 -7.61 7.87 -19.67
CA GLN A 358 -8.96 8.38 -19.99
C GLN A 358 -9.58 9.08 -18.78
N GLY A 359 -9.49 8.48 -17.59
CA GLY A 359 -10.00 9.09 -16.36
C GLY A 359 -9.38 10.46 -16.08
N VAL A 360 -8.05 10.56 -16.19
CA VAL A 360 -7.31 11.83 -16.02
C VAL A 360 -7.73 12.83 -17.09
N ASN A 361 -7.70 12.45 -18.37
CA ASN A 361 -8.03 13.35 -19.47
C ASN A 361 -9.46 13.90 -19.34
N ASP A 362 -10.44 13.05 -19.02
CA ASP A 362 -11.83 13.46 -18.91
C ASP A 362 -12.03 14.36 -17.68
N SER A 363 -11.37 14.06 -16.56
CA SER A 363 -11.40 14.89 -15.35
C SER A 363 -10.76 16.26 -15.59
N VAL A 364 -9.61 16.34 -16.25
CA VAL A 364 -8.95 17.61 -16.59
C VAL A 364 -9.85 18.48 -17.49
N ASN A 365 -10.65 17.88 -18.37
CA ASN A 365 -11.60 18.63 -19.20
C ASN A 365 -12.85 19.13 -18.45
N TRP A 366 -13.02 18.75 -17.18
CA TRP A 366 -13.98 19.36 -16.25
C TRP A 366 -13.38 20.49 -15.40
N HIS A 367 -12.08 20.76 -15.49
CA HIS A 367 -11.44 21.86 -14.76
C HIS A 367 -11.77 23.19 -15.42
N PHE A 368 -12.84 23.83 -14.96
CA PHE A 368 -13.24 25.20 -15.32
C PHE A 368 -12.75 26.20 -14.27
N GLY A 369 -13.32 27.42 -14.27
CA GLY A 369 -13.01 28.45 -13.28
C GLY A 369 -11.52 28.78 -13.23
N GLU A 370 -10.94 28.78 -12.04
CA GLU A 370 -9.52 29.05 -11.81
C GLU A 370 -8.61 28.05 -12.55
N ALA A 371 -9.02 26.78 -12.62
CA ALA A 371 -8.23 25.70 -13.22
C ALA A 371 -8.31 25.64 -14.77
N PHE A 372 -9.09 26.53 -15.40
CA PHE A 372 -9.29 26.49 -16.86
C PHE A 372 -7.99 26.68 -17.65
N ALA A 373 -7.04 27.48 -17.15
CA ALA A 373 -5.75 27.68 -17.81
C ALA A 373 -4.94 26.37 -17.87
N SER A 374 -4.85 25.64 -16.76
CA SER A 374 -4.15 24.36 -16.66
C SER A 374 -4.82 23.28 -17.52
N SER A 375 -6.17 23.28 -17.59
CA SER A 375 -6.92 22.42 -18.52
C SER A 375 -6.58 22.70 -20.00
N GLN A 376 -6.43 23.96 -20.39
CA GLN A 376 -5.99 24.30 -21.75
C GLN A 376 -4.53 23.92 -22.00
N ALA A 377 -3.66 24.10 -21.01
CA ALA A 377 -2.25 23.71 -21.12
C ALA A 377 -2.11 22.19 -21.31
N TRP A 378 -2.86 21.38 -20.54
CA TRP A 378 -2.98 19.93 -20.74
C TRP A 378 -3.36 19.55 -22.17
N ASN A 379 -4.38 20.20 -22.72
CA ASN A 379 -4.88 19.92 -24.07
C ASN A 379 -3.91 20.34 -25.18
N ASN A 380 -2.91 21.18 -24.86
CA ASN A 380 -1.85 21.59 -25.79
C ASN A 380 -0.60 20.69 -25.72
N LEU A 381 -0.49 19.83 -24.72
CA LEU A 381 0.59 18.84 -24.64
C LEU A 381 0.50 17.84 -25.79
N THR A 382 1.66 17.36 -26.22
CA THR A 382 1.72 16.19 -27.10
C THR A 382 1.26 14.93 -26.35
N LYS A 383 0.81 13.92 -27.09
CA LYS A 383 0.41 12.64 -26.49
C LYS A 383 1.51 12.02 -25.61
N GLY A 384 2.78 12.10 -26.03
CA GLY A 384 3.90 11.59 -25.24
C GLY A 384 4.14 12.36 -23.94
N GLU A 385 3.87 13.67 -23.92
CA GLU A 385 3.92 14.47 -22.68
C GLU A 385 2.74 14.14 -21.75
N GLN A 386 1.54 13.97 -22.31
CA GLN A 386 0.37 13.52 -21.53
C GLN A 386 0.59 12.13 -20.93
N ASP A 387 1.21 11.22 -21.68
CA ASP A 387 1.55 9.87 -21.20
C ASP A 387 2.54 9.92 -20.04
N LYS A 388 3.52 10.83 -20.07
CA LYS A 388 4.45 11.05 -18.94
C LYS A 388 3.74 11.57 -17.70
N VAL A 389 2.86 12.57 -17.84
CA VAL A 389 2.06 13.07 -16.71
C VAL A 389 1.17 11.97 -16.15
N VAL A 390 0.56 11.15 -17.00
CA VAL A 390 -0.26 10.01 -16.55
C VAL A 390 0.58 8.94 -15.87
N ALA A 391 1.80 8.66 -16.33
CA ALA A 391 2.71 7.75 -15.63
C ALA A 391 3.08 8.26 -14.23
N PHE A 392 3.32 9.58 -14.10
CA PHE A 392 3.49 10.21 -12.80
C PHE A 392 2.23 10.08 -11.93
N LEU A 393 1.04 10.34 -12.47
CA LEU A 393 -0.20 10.19 -11.73
C LEU A 393 -0.52 8.71 -11.37
N ASP A 394 -0.04 7.76 -12.16
CA ASP A 394 -0.11 6.31 -11.86
C ASP A 394 0.84 5.91 -10.74
N SER A 395 1.94 6.64 -10.52
CA SER A 395 2.84 6.39 -9.41
C SER A 395 2.17 6.73 -8.07
N LEU A 396 1.18 7.63 -8.06
CA LEU A 396 0.42 8.05 -6.89
C LEU A 396 -0.57 6.96 -6.44
N GLY A 397 -0.12 6.10 -5.53
CA GLY A 397 -0.85 4.94 -5.02
C GLY A 397 -0.24 3.60 -5.43
N ARG A 398 0.97 3.60 -5.98
CA ARG A 398 1.73 2.39 -6.33
C ARG A 398 2.71 2.07 -5.22
N ALA A 399 2.68 0.84 -4.70
CA ALA A 399 3.66 0.35 -3.73
C ALA A 399 4.96 -0.02 -4.44
N GLU A 400 6.08 0.01 -3.71
CA GLU A 400 7.33 -0.60 -4.19
C GLU A 400 7.11 -2.08 -4.52
N TYR A 401 7.81 -2.56 -5.55
CA TYR A 401 7.78 -3.93 -6.08
C TYR A 401 6.45 -4.42 -6.70
N ASP A 402 5.32 -3.72 -6.52
CA ASP A 402 3.98 -4.09 -7.03
C ASP A 402 3.85 -3.86 -8.55
N THR A 403 4.40 -4.80 -9.31
CA THR A 403 4.62 -4.66 -10.76
C THR A 403 3.32 -4.79 -11.53
N ASP A 404 2.51 -5.78 -11.16
CA ASP A 404 1.20 -6.01 -11.78
C ASP A 404 0.11 -5.08 -11.22
N GLY A 405 0.39 -4.43 -10.08
CA GLY A 405 -0.46 -3.42 -9.48
C GLY A 405 -1.68 -3.98 -8.77
N ASN A 406 -1.63 -5.23 -8.33
CA ASN A 406 -2.69 -5.91 -7.61
C ASN A 406 -2.65 -5.66 -6.08
N ASN A 407 -1.64 -4.90 -5.59
CA ASN A 407 -1.38 -4.52 -4.19
C ASN A 407 -0.87 -5.66 -3.28
N PHE A 408 -0.56 -6.82 -3.85
CA PHE A 408 0.18 -7.92 -3.23
C PHE A 408 1.59 -7.94 -3.83
N ILE A 409 2.58 -8.21 -2.98
CA ILE A 409 3.96 -8.41 -3.45
C ILE A 409 4.19 -9.91 -3.36
N ASP A 410 4.10 -10.60 -4.48
CA ASP A 410 4.09 -12.06 -4.54
C ASP A 410 4.93 -12.62 -5.70
N GLU A 411 4.83 -13.91 -5.97
CA GLU A 411 5.63 -14.59 -6.99
C GLU A 411 5.50 -13.96 -8.39
N SER A 412 4.39 -13.27 -8.66
CA SER A 412 4.20 -12.56 -9.94
C SER A 412 5.14 -11.36 -10.11
N ASP A 413 5.60 -10.75 -9.01
CA ASP A 413 6.49 -9.59 -9.00
C ASP A 413 7.98 -9.97 -9.04
N LEU A 414 8.33 -11.18 -8.59
CA LEU A 414 9.74 -11.63 -8.52
C LEU A 414 10.41 -11.63 -9.90
N ASN A 415 9.69 -12.03 -10.94
CA ASN A 415 10.22 -12.01 -12.31
C ASN A 415 10.57 -10.58 -12.77
N GLY A 416 9.78 -9.58 -12.36
CA GLY A 416 10.04 -8.18 -12.63
C GLY A 416 11.30 -7.71 -11.91
N PHE A 417 11.43 -8.07 -10.63
CA PHE A 417 12.59 -7.75 -9.81
C PHE A 417 13.88 -8.35 -10.40
N SER A 418 13.91 -9.66 -10.67
CA SER A 418 15.08 -10.34 -11.22
C SER A 418 15.48 -9.82 -12.60
N ALA A 419 14.52 -9.43 -13.43
CA ALA A 419 14.80 -8.84 -14.75
C ALA A 419 15.44 -7.44 -14.65
N CYS A 420 15.25 -6.76 -13.53
CA CYS A 420 15.82 -5.45 -13.25
C CYS A 420 17.14 -5.50 -12.47
N TRP A 421 17.50 -6.67 -11.90
CA TRP A 421 18.71 -6.85 -11.13
C TRP A 421 19.97 -6.47 -11.91
N THR A 422 20.74 -5.55 -11.37
CA THR A 422 22.05 -5.12 -11.90
C THR A 422 23.21 -5.48 -10.98
N GLY A 423 22.93 -5.82 -9.71
CA GLY A 423 23.95 -6.02 -8.67
C GLY A 423 24.83 -4.78 -8.50
N ASP A 424 26.11 -4.94 -8.14
CA ASP A 424 27.06 -3.83 -7.93
C ASP A 424 27.40 -2.99 -9.19
N ALA A 425 26.73 -3.20 -10.32
CA ALA A 425 26.95 -2.44 -11.54
C ALA A 425 26.30 -1.05 -11.42
N PRO A 426 26.97 0.04 -11.85
CA PRO A 426 26.44 1.39 -11.67
C PRO A 426 25.06 1.57 -12.31
N GLY A 427 24.17 2.22 -11.57
CA GLY A 427 22.83 2.57 -11.97
C GLY A 427 22.69 3.14 -13.38
N SER A 428 21.67 2.65 -14.10
CA SER A 428 21.31 3.06 -15.45
C SER A 428 19.82 3.41 -15.61
N PHE A 429 19.03 3.22 -14.56
CA PHE A 429 17.62 3.53 -14.52
C PHE A 429 17.40 4.98 -14.08
N ASP A 430 16.37 5.59 -14.64
CA ASP A 430 15.80 6.84 -14.14
C ASP A 430 14.38 6.58 -13.60
N ALA A 431 13.76 7.59 -12.98
CA ALA A 431 12.41 7.46 -12.42
C ALA A 431 11.30 7.18 -13.47
N ASP A 432 11.59 7.28 -14.76
CA ASP A 432 10.64 6.92 -15.83
C ASP A 432 10.90 5.49 -16.36
N SER A 433 11.94 4.81 -15.87
CA SER A 433 12.30 3.46 -16.25
C SER A 433 11.38 2.43 -15.58
N PRO A 434 10.99 1.34 -16.27
CA PRO A 434 10.15 0.30 -15.67
C PRO A 434 10.73 -0.31 -14.38
N CYS A 435 12.06 -0.38 -14.26
CA CYS A 435 12.76 -0.91 -13.10
C CYS A 435 12.75 0.01 -11.88
N ALA A 436 12.35 1.28 -12.02
CA ALA A 436 12.29 2.22 -10.91
C ALA A 436 11.26 1.86 -9.82
N ILE A 437 10.41 0.86 -10.07
CA ILE A 437 9.52 0.28 -9.05
C ILE A 437 10.25 -0.64 -8.06
N HIS A 438 11.38 -1.19 -8.49
CA HIS A 438 12.23 -2.09 -7.71
C HIS A 438 13.43 -1.37 -7.07
N ASP A 439 13.79 -0.20 -7.59
CA ASP A 439 14.82 0.71 -7.06
C ASP A 439 14.25 1.53 -5.87
N LEU A 440 14.40 0.97 -4.67
CA LEU A 440 13.85 1.47 -3.41
C LEU A 440 14.62 2.70 -2.89
N ASP A 441 15.94 2.73 -3.05
CA ASP A 441 16.79 3.83 -2.57
C ASP A 441 17.02 4.96 -3.60
N GLN A 442 16.53 4.75 -4.82
CA GLN A 442 16.53 5.70 -5.94
C GLN A 442 17.92 6.07 -6.44
N ASP A 443 18.89 5.15 -6.38
CA ASP A 443 20.25 5.38 -6.87
C ASP A 443 20.47 5.00 -8.35
N GLY A 444 19.47 4.34 -8.95
CA GLY A 444 19.38 4.00 -10.36
C GLY A 444 19.83 2.59 -10.72
N ASP A 445 20.18 1.73 -9.77
CA ASP A 445 20.32 0.29 -9.96
C ASP A 445 19.26 -0.52 -9.18
N VAL A 446 19.25 -1.85 -9.40
CA VAL A 446 18.52 -2.78 -8.53
C VAL A 446 19.51 -3.78 -7.97
N ASP A 447 19.73 -3.72 -6.66
CA ASP A 447 20.82 -4.40 -6.00
C ASP A 447 20.45 -5.02 -4.63
N SER A 448 21.45 -5.36 -3.82
CA SER A 448 21.25 -5.96 -2.50
C SER A 448 20.43 -5.11 -1.53
N ILE A 449 20.49 -3.77 -1.60
CA ILE A 449 19.69 -2.87 -0.76
C ILE A 449 18.21 -3.00 -1.12
N ASP A 450 17.90 -3.12 -2.41
CA ASP A 450 16.53 -3.32 -2.88
C ASP A 450 15.98 -4.69 -2.54
N LEU A 451 16.85 -5.72 -2.56
CA LEU A 451 16.47 -7.06 -2.15
C LEU A 451 16.13 -7.13 -0.66
N GLU A 452 16.91 -6.47 0.20
CA GLU A 452 16.58 -6.33 1.62
C GLU A 452 15.24 -5.63 1.85
N GLY A 453 14.86 -4.70 0.97
CA GLY A 453 13.55 -4.05 0.96
C GLY A 453 12.42 -5.00 0.54
N LEU A 454 12.62 -5.75 -0.56
CA LEU A 454 11.67 -6.75 -1.06
C LEU A 454 11.36 -7.82 0.00
N GLU A 455 12.40 -8.34 0.67
CA GLU A 455 12.27 -9.35 1.73
C GLU A 455 11.33 -8.90 2.87
N GLN A 456 11.25 -7.59 3.15
CA GLN A 456 10.40 -7.05 4.22
C GLN A 456 8.92 -7.03 3.87
N VAL A 457 8.58 -6.98 2.58
CA VAL A 457 7.20 -6.75 2.10
C VAL A 457 6.64 -7.89 1.25
N PHE A 458 7.46 -8.87 0.89
CA PHE A 458 7.04 -10.06 0.16
C PHE A 458 6.05 -10.90 0.98
N LEU A 459 4.93 -11.24 0.37
CA LEU A 459 3.82 -11.98 0.97
C LEU A 459 3.64 -13.38 0.35
N GLY A 460 4.41 -13.70 -0.69
CA GLY A 460 4.37 -14.98 -1.38
C GLY A 460 5.01 -16.12 -0.59
N THR A 461 4.91 -17.31 -1.15
CA THR A 461 5.73 -18.44 -0.70
C THR A 461 7.15 -18.28 -1.21
N VAL A 462 8.09 -18.43 -0.29
CA VAL A 462 9.51 -18.42 -0.58
C VAL A 462 9.90 -19.79 -1.10
N GLU A 463 10.57 -19.83 -2.25
CA GLU A 463 11.27 -21.02 -2.73
C GLU A 463 12.62 -21.13 -1.99
N ASP A 464 12.85 -22.28 -1.35
CA ASP A 464 14.07 -22.72 -0.65
C ASP A 464 14.15 -24.23 -0.88
N CYS A 465 14.51 -24.63 -2.10
CA CYS A 465 14.42 -26.03 -2.52
C CYS A 465 15.54 -26.91 -1.96
N ASP A 466 16.68 -26.33 -1.58
CA ASP A 466 17.77 -27.05 -0.91
C ASP A 466 17.62 -27.09 0.64
N LEU A 467 16.62 -26.36 1.17
CA LEU A 467 16.24 -26.28 2.58
C LEU A 467 17.37 -25.74 3.47
N ASN A 468 18.22 -24.87 2.93
CA ASN A 468 19.31 -24.27 3.67
C ASN A 468 18.86 -23.06 4.52
N GLY A 469 17.61 -22.60 4.33
CA GLY A 469 17.02 -21.46 5.05
C GLY A 469 17.26 -20.10 4.39
N THR A 470 17.85 -20.08 3.19
CA THR A 470 18.02 -18.92 2.31
C THR A 470 17.04 -19.08 1.15
N TRP A 471 16.58 -17.96 0.60
CA TRP A 471 15.67 -18.02 -0.55
C TRP A 471 16.49 -18.37 -1.79
N ASP A 472 15.96 -19.23 -2.65
CA ASP A 472 16.62 -19.61 -3.91
C ASP A 472 16.97 -18.35 -4.73
N LEU A 473 16.07 -17.37 -4.74
CA LEU A 473 16.29 -16.08 -5.41
C LEU A 473 17.51 -15.32 -4.87
N ILE A 474 17.72 -15.31 -3.55
CA ILE A 474 18.89 -14.64 -2.94
C ILE A 474 20.17 -15.34 -3.41
N GLU A 475 20.17 -16.67 -3.47
CA GLU A 475 21.33 -17.44 -3.91
C GLU A 475 21.64 -17.24 -5.40
N ILE A 476 20.60 -17.22 -6.23
CA ILE A 476 20.69 -16.92 -7.66
C ILE A 476 21.29 -15.53 -7.87
N LEU A 477 20.72 -14.50 -7.22
CA LEU A 477 21.09 -13.11 -7.48
C LEU A 477 22.42 -12.68 -6.85
N THR A 478 22.76 -13.22 -5.66
CA THR A 478 23.88 -12.71 -4.85
C THR A 478 25.02 -13.70 -4.64
N GLN A 479 24.78 -15.01 -4.81
CA GLN A 479 25.75 -16.06 -4.48
C GLN A 479 26.25 -16.82 -5.72
N GLY A 480 25.75 -16.49 -6.91
CA GLY A 480 26.10 -17.19 -8.15
C GLY A 480 25.58 -18.63 -8.15
N GLY A 481 24.41 -18.85 -7.53
CA GLY A 481 23.77 -20.15 -7.43
C GLY A 481 23.16 -20.67 -8.73
N ASP A 482 23.08 -19.85 -9.78
CA ASP A 482 22.60 -20.22 -11.11
C ASP A 482 23.75 -19.99 -12.12
N ILE A 483 24.59 -21.01 -12.32
CA ILE A 483 25.78 -20.91 -13.17
C ILE A 483 25.38 -20.90 -14.65
N ASP A 484 24.30 -21.60 -15.02
CA ASP A 484 23.87 -21.74 -16.42
C ASP A 484 22.93 -20.61 -16.88
N GLY A 485 22.44 -19.80 -15.95
CA GLY A 485 21.62 -18.62 -16.16
C GLY A 485 20.18 -18.95 -16.53
N ASN A 486 19.66 -20.11 -16.13
CA ASN A 486 18.33 -20.58 -16.50
C ASN A 486 17.22 -20.11 -15.55
N GLY A 487 17.59 -19.44 -14.45
CA GLY A 487 16.67 -18.91 -13.43
C GLY A 487 16.27 -19.91 -12.35
N VAL A 488 16.92 -21.08 -12.29
CA VAL A 488 16.75 -22.11 -11.27
C VAL A 488 18.04 -22.24 -10.48
N LEU A 489 17.94 -22.42 -9.16
CA LEU A 489 19.11 -22.65 -8.33
C LEU A 489 19.75 -24.00 -8.70
N ASP A 490 21.03 -24.01 -9.09
CA ASP A 490 21.78 -25.22 -9.49
C ASP A 490 21.73 -26.31 -8.40
N ALA A 491 21.71 -25.91 -7.12
CA ALA A 491 21.62 -26.82 -5.98
C ALA A 491 20.31 -27.62 -5.93
N CYS A 492 19.28 -27.13 -6.63
CA CYS A 492 17.97 -27.75 -6.74
C CYS A 492 17.74 -28.46 -8.06
N GLU A 493 18.67 -28.32 -9.00
CA GLU A 493 18.64 -29.10 -10.21
C GLU A 493 19.15 -30.51 -9.94
N SER A 494 18.39 -31.51 -10.38
CA SER A 494 18.91 -32.87 -10.45
C SER A 494 20.02 -32.88 -11.50
N PRO A 495 21.27 -33.25 -11.16
CA PRO A 495 22.38 -33.10 -12.09
C PRO A 495 22.16 -34.00 -13.31
N LEU A 496 22.41 -33.42 -14.48
CA LEU A 496 22.29 -34.11 -15.74
C LEU A 496 23.32 -35.23 -15.80
N PHE A 497 22.92 -36.40 -16.28
CA PHE A 497 23.82 -37.53 -16.45
C PHE A 497 23.59 -38.22 -17.79
N ARG A 498 24.59 -39.00 -18.19
CA ARG A 498 24.49 -39.94 -19.31
C ARG A 498 24.31 -41.34 -18.76
N ARG A 499 23.17 -41.98 -19.04
CA ARG A 499 22.90 -43.32 -18.51
C ARG A 499 23.91 -44.33 -19.07
N ALA A 500 24.44 -45.19 -18.21
CA ALA A 500 25.48 -46.17 -18.47
C ALA A 500 26.94 -45.66 -18.55
N ASP A 501 27.20 -44.38 -18.27
CA ASP A 501 28.54 -43.84 -18.01
C ASP A 501 28.84 -43.94 -16.50
N SER A 502 29.15 -45.13 -16.01
CA SER A 502 29.33 -45.39 -14.58
C SER A 502 30.64 -44.84 -14.01
N ASN A 503 31.63 -44.56 -14.86
CA ASN A 503 32.93 -44.03 -14.43
C ASN A 503 33.04 -42.49 -14.60
N LEU A 504 32.04 -41.86 -15.24
CA LEU A 504 31.93 -40.43 -15.51
C LEU A 504 33.07 -39.86 -16.36
N ASP A 505 33.60 -40.65 -17.30
CA ASP A 505 34.64 -40.22 -18.24
C ASP A 505 34.08 -39.70 -19.58
N SER A 506 32.75 -39.54 -19.66
CA SER A 506 31.99 -39.09 -20.83
C SER A 506 31.94 -40.09 -21.98
N THR A 507 32.43 -41.31 -21.80
CA THR A 507 32.41 -42.36 -22.83
C THR A 507 31.79 -43.66 -22.31
N VAL A 508 30.61 -44.02 -22.83
CA VAL A 508 29.97 -45.30 -22.50
C VAL A 508 30.68 -46.46 -23.21
N ASP A 509 31.55 -47.17 -22.50
CA ASP A 509 32.31 -48.29 -22.99
C ASP A 509 32.52 -49.43 -21.95
N ILE A 510 33.41 -50.37 -22.23
CA ILE A 510 33.63 -51.53 -21.35
C ILE A 510 34.19 -51.13 -19.97
N SER A 511 34.84 -49.97 -19.87
CA SER A 511 35.40 -49.47 -18.62
C SER A 511 34.33 -49.12 -17.60
N ASP A 512 33.14 -48.69 -18.03
CA ASP A 512 31.97 -48.47 -17.17
C ASP A 512 31.50 -49.77 -16.53
N ALA A 513 31.35 -50.83 -17.32
CA ALA A 513 30.98 -52.15 -16.81
C ALA A 513 32.02 -52.68 -15.82
N VAL A 514 33.31 -52.42 -16.06
CA VAL A 514 34.39 -52.79 -15.14
C VAL A 514 34.34 -51.95 -13.86
N SER A 515 34.07 -50.65 -13.96
CA SER A 515 33.91 -49.74 -12.83
C SER A 515 32.77 -50.21 -11.91
N LEU A 516 31.59 -50.44 -12.52
CA LEU A 516 30.39 -50.89 -11.84
C LEU A 516 30.55 -52.25 -11.16
N LEU A 517 31.07 -53.26 -11.86
CA LEU A 517 31.36 -54.57 -11.26
C LEU A 517 32.42 -54.48 -10.15
N GLY A 518 33.38 -53.57 -10.30
CA GLY A 518 34.37 -53.27 -9.28
C GLY A 518 33.75 -52.71 -8.00
N ALA A 519 32.81 -51.78 -8.13
CA ALA A 519 32.06 -51.21 -7.02
C ALA A 519 31.18 -52.28 -6.32
N LEU A 520 30.46 -53.09 -7.10
CA LEU A 520 29.53 -54.10 -6.57
C LEU A 520 30.24 -55.28 -5.86
N PHE A 521 31.38 -55.74 -6.37
CA PHE A 521 31.97 -57.01 -5.94
C PHE A 521 33.41 -56.94 -5.44
N SER A 522 34.16 -55.89 -5.77
CA SER A 522 35.59 -55.81 -5.51
C SER A 522 35.97 -54.82 -4.41
N GLY A 523 34.98 -54.14 -3.81
CA GLY A 523 35.20 -53.15 -2.75
C GLY A 523 35.84 -51.86 -3.24
N ASN A 524 35.70 -51.55 -4.55
CA ASN A 524 36.02 -50.22 -5.06
C ASN A 524 35.05 -49.19 -4.47
N ALA A 525 35.37 -47.91 -4.61
CA ALA A 525 34.45 -46.84 -4.24
C ALA A 525 33.11 -47.00 -4.99
N PRO A 526 31.97 -46.69 -4.34
CA PRO A 526 30.68 -46.67 -5.02
C PRO A 526 30.70 -45.63 -6.17
N PRO A 527 29.81 -45.77 -7.17
CA PRO A 527 29.69 -44.77 -8.22
C PRO A 527 29.39 -43.39 -7.66
N SER A 528 29.88 -42.34 -8.32
CA SER A 528 29.59 -40.95 -7.96
C SER A 528 28.23 -40.45 -8.49
N CYS A 529 27.61 -41.24 -9.37
CA CYS A 529 26.30 -41.00 -9.95
C CYS A 529 25.62 -42.38 -10.06
N PHE A 530 24.65 -42.61 -9.17
CA PHE A 530 23.94 -43.87 -9.08
C PHE A 530 22.97 -44.02 -10.26
N ASP A 531 22.30 -42.95 -10.70
CA ASP A 531 21.41 -43.00 -11.88
C ASP A 531 22.17 -43.31 -13.17
N ALA A 532 23.39 -42.80 -13.35
CA ALA A 532 24.23 -43.19 -14.49
C ALA A 532 24.66 -44.67 -14.43
N SER A 533 24.65 -45.27 -13.24
CA SER A 533 25.09 -46.65 -13.04
C SER A 533 23.94 -47.66 -13.03
N ASP A 534 22.70 -47.21 -12.78
CA ASP A 534 21.47 -47.94 -13.04
C ASP A 534 21.19 -47.94 -14.56
N CYS A 535 21.77 -48.93 -15.23
CA CYS A 535 21.80 -49.02 -16.69
C CYS A 535 20.48 -49.56 -17.25
N ASN A 536 19.73 -50.34 -16.46
CA ASN A 536 18.47 -50.94 -16.88
C ASN A 536 17.24 -50.16 -16.37
N ASP A 537 17.44 -49.13 -15.57
CA ASP A 537 16.44 -48.17 -15.09
C ASP A 537 15.36 -48.85 -14.24
N ASP A 538 15.78 -49.75 -13.34
CA ASP A 538 14.88 -50.52 -12.46
C ASP A 538 14.85 -50.04 -11.00
N GLY A 539 15.62 -49.00 -10.69
CA GLY A 539 15.71 -48.34 -9.39
C GLY A 539 16.58 -49.07 -8.38
N ALA A 540 17.43 -50.01 -8.84
CA ALA A 540 18.30 -50.79 -7.99
C ALA A 540 19.67 -51.04 -8.64
N LEU A 541 20.72 -50.49 -8.01
CA LEU A 541 22.09 -50.73 -8.48
C LEU A 541 22.58 -52.16 -8.14
N ASP A 542 22.57 -53.06 -9.12
CA ASP A 542 23.01 -54.44 -8.97
C ASP A 542 23.70 -55.05 -10.21
N ILE A 543 23.86 -56.38 -10.25
CA ILE A 543 24.53 -57.06 -11.37
C ILE A 543 23.73 -56.98 -12.68
N GLY A 544 22.42 -56.74 -12.60
CA GLY A 544 21.52 -56.51 -13.71
C GLY A 544 22.00 -55.37 -14.60
N ASP A 545 22.49 -54.29 -14.00
CA ASP A 545 23.02 -53.12 -14.69
C ASP A 545 24.25 -53.43 -15.54
N ALA A 546 25.22 -54.11 -14.95
CA ALA A 546 26.44 -54.52 -15.65
C ALA A 546 26.11 -55.48 -16.81
N ILE A 547 25.15 -56.39 -16.62
CA ILE A 547 24.68 -57.30 -17.68
C ILE A 547 23.98 -56.50 -18.79
N PHE A 548 23.16 -55.52 -18.41
CA PHE A 548 22.40 -54.68 -19.34
C PHE A 548 23.33 -53.81 -20.20
N LEU A 549 24.28 -53.13 -19.57
CA LEU A 549 25.31 -52.34 -20.25
C LEU A 549 26.19 -53.20 -21.18
N LEU A 550 26.66 -54.37 -20.73
CA LEU A 550 27.42 -55.28 -21.60
C LEU A 550 26.58 -55.79 -22.77
N SER A 551 25.27 -55.95 -22.58
CA SER A 551 24.34 -56.31 -23.66
C SER A 551 24.21 -55.16 -24.67
N PHE A 552 24.11 -53.92 -24.21
CA PHE A 552 24.14 -52.73 -25.07
C PHE A 552 25.46 -52.62 -25.88
N LEU A 553 26.61 -52.83 -25.25
CA LEU A 553 27.92 -52.70 -25.90
C LEU A 553 28.19 -53.79 -26.96
N PHE A 554 27.71 -55.01 -26.74
CA PHE A 554 28.11 -56.18 -27.54
C PHE A 554 26.99 -56.88 -28.30
N SER A 555 25.72 -56.54 -28.06
CA SER A 555 24.56 -57.14 -28.73
C SER A 555 23.77 -56.11 -29.53
N SER A 556 23.46 -56.41 -30.79
CA SER A 556 22.65 -55.52 -31.63
C SER A 556 21.18 -55.57 -31.18
N GLY A 557 20.70 -54.57 -30.45
CA GLY A 557 19.27 -54.36 -30.20
C GLY A 557 18.86 -53.94 -28.79
N THR A 558 19.76 -53.91 -27.81
CA THR A 558 19.50 -53.30 -26.50
C THR A 558 19.70 -51.79 -26.63
N GLU A 559 18.75 -51.00 -26.16
CA GLU A 559 18.85 -49.54 -26.07
C GLU A 559 18.86 -49.18 -24.59
N ILE A 560 19.76 -48.28 -24.19
CA ILE A 560 19.80 -47.77 -22.82
C ILE A 560 18.59 -46.83 -22.62
N PRO A 561 17.79 -47.02 -21.56
CA PRO A 561 16.69 -46.11 -21.21
C PRO A 561 17.12 -44.65 -21.16
N ALA A 562 16.19 -43.73 -21.38
CA ALA A 562 16.47 -42.30 -21.30
C ALA A 562 17.07 -41.94 -19.92
N PRO A 563 18.01 -40.97 -19.82
CA PRO A 563 18.49 -40.06 -20.87
C PRO A 563 19.37 -40.72 -21.95
N GLY A 564 19.75 -41.98 -21.77
CA GLY A 564 20.41 -42.82 -22.77
C GLY A 564 21.93 -42.72 -22.77
N ALA A 565 22.58 -43.63 -23.50
CA ALA A 565 24.05 -43.72 -23.56
C ALA A 565 24.74 -42.63 -24.40
N GLN A 566 23.96 -41.80 -25.12
CA GLN A 566 24.50 -40.83 -26.08
C GLN A 566 24.13 -39.38 -25.77
N SER A 567 23.15 -39.18 -24.91
CA SER A 567 22.61 -37.87 -24.53
C SER A 567 22.64 -37.74 -23.02
N CYS A 568 22.84 -36.51 -22.55
CA CYS A 568 22.59 -36.18 -21.17
C CYS A 568 21.14 -35.76 -20.99
N GLY A 569 20.63 -36.00 -19.79
CA GLY A 569 19.32 -35.53 -19.37
C GLY A 569 19.10 -35.87 -17.91
N GLN A 570 17.95 -35.45 -17.40
CA GLN A 570 17.47 -35.86 -16.09
C GLN A 570 16.95 -37.30 -16.15
N ASP A 571 16.82 -37.93 -14.98
CA ASP A 571 16.15 -39.22 -14.88
C ASP A 571 14.63 -39.04 -15.16
N PRO A 572 14.07 -39.62 -16.24
CA PRO A 572 12.63 -39.55 -16.51
C PRO A 572 11.79 -40.42 -15.56
N THR A 573 12.42 -41.27 -14.77
CA THR A 573 11.82 -42.30 -13.92
C THR A 573 12.22 -42.06 -12.47
N PRO A 574 11.35 -41.41 -11.67
CA PRO A 574 11.68 -41.11 -10.28
C PRO A 574 11.87 -42.38 -9.46
N ASP A 575 13.03 -42.52 -8.81
CA ASP A 575 13.32 -43.58 -7.85
C ASP A 575 14.12 -43.07 -6.63
N GLY A 576 14.85 -43.94 -5.95
CA GLY A 576 15.63 -43.60 -4.74
C GLY A 576 17.13 -43.44 -4.99
N LEU A 577 17.57 -43.51 -6.23
CA LEU A 577 18.93 -43.25 -6.67
C LEU A 577 19.08 -41.75 -7.02
N ASP A 578 20.33 -41.29 -6.99
CA ASP A 578 20.67 -39.91 -7.31
C ASP A 578 21.96 -39.84 -8.14
N CYS A 579 22.21 -38.66 -8.68
CA CYS A 579 23.53 -38.27 -9.11
C CYS A 579 24.02 -37.12 -8.25
N LEU A 580 25.17 -37.29 -7.61
CA LEU A 580 25.73 -36.28 -6.69
C LEU A 580 26.94 -35.55 -7.30
N SER A 581 27.24 -35.83 -8.57
CA SER A 581 28.40 -35.28 -9.26
C SER A 581 27.98 -34.22 -10.26
N PRO A 582 28.35 -32.93 -10.11
CA PRO A 582 28.04 -31.89 -11.11
C PRO A 582 28.77 -32.12 -12.45
N ASN A 583 29.76 -33.03 -12.48
CA ASN A 583 30.48 -33.41 -13.70
C ASN A 583 29.90 -34.67 -14.37
N SER A 584 28.70 -35.12 -14.01
CA SER A 584 28.08 -36.31 -14.64
C SER A 584 27.65 -36.09 -16.08
N CYS A 585 27.67 -34.84 -16.54
CA CYS A 585 27.54 -34.46 -17.93
C CYS A 585 28.30 -33.15 -18.23
N PRO A 586 29.55 -33.22 -18.72
CA PRO A 586 30.32 -32.06 -19.14
C PRO A 586 30.08 -31.63 -20.61
#